data_AF-A0A1Q3BZN6-F1
#
_entry.id   AF-A0A1Q3BZN6-F1
#
_cell.length_a   1.000
_cell.length_b   1.000
_cell.length_c   1.000
_cell.angle_alpha   90.00
_cell.angle_beta   90.00
_cell.angle_gamma   90.00
#
_symmetry.space_group_name_H-M   'P 1'
#
loop_
_entity.id
_entity.type
_entity.pdbx_description
1 polymer ?
#
loop_
_entity_poly.entity_id
_entity_poly.type
_entity_poly.pdbx_seq_one_letter_code
_entity_poly.pdbx_strand_id
1 'polypeptide(L)' 'EMSFLYGNQVLEGGLGRMTDSIVAGDGVVVYSIMELHLGFGIAVKVMQDSRKLDSNGIVVRHQADVGEYLRM' A
#
# COMPACT_ATOMS: atom_id res chain seq x y z
N GLU A 1 3.61 -3.70 -7.46
CA GLU A 1 2.21 -3.88 -7.91
C GLU A 1 1.72 -5.31 -7.78
N MET A 2 2.27 -6.29 -8.52
CA MET A 2 1.80 -7.68 -8.47
C MET A 2 1.73 -8.25 -7.06
N SER A 3 2.72 -7.98 -6.20
CA SER A 3 2.72 -8.45 -4.81
C SER A 3 1.43 -8.07 -4.06
N PHE A 4 0.94 -6.84 -4.21
CA PHE A 4 -0.31 -6.37 -3.58
C PHE A 4 -1.54 -7.08 -4.16
N LEU A 5 -1.58 -7.24 -5.49
CA LEU A 5 -2.58 -8.05 -6.19
C LEU A 5 -2.48 -9.55 -5.91
N TYR A 6 -1.51 -9.98 -5.09
CA TYR A 6 -1.41 -11.33 -4.55
C TYR A 6 -1.74 -11.38 -3.03
N GLY A 7 -2.40 -10.35 -2.48
CA GLY A 7 -2.83 -10.28 -1.08
C GLY A 7 -1.73 -9.86 -0.10
N ASN A 8 -0.59 -9.38 -0.60
CA ASN A 8 0.51 -8.93 0.27
C ASN A 8 0.38 -7.44 0.62
N GLN A 9 0.93 -7.08 1.78
CA GLN A 9 1.05 -5.69 2.22
C GLN A 9 2.05 -4.89 1.38
N VAL A 10 1.91 -3.56 1.39
CA VAL A 10 2.84 -2.64 0.72
C VAL A 10 4.03 -2.39 1.63
N LEU A 11 5.21 -2.75 1.13
CA LEU A 11 6.50 -2.46 1.75
C LEU A 11 7.03 -1.10 1.29
N GLU A 12 7.93 -0.51 2.08
CA GLU A 12 8.59 0.76 1.79
C GLU A 12 9.29 0.72 0.42
N GLY A 13 10.02 -0.36 0.11
CA GLY A 13 10.67 -0.50 -1.20
C GLY A 13 9.71 -0.57 -2.39
N GLY A 14 8.42 -0.80 -2.15
CA GLY A 14 7.35 -0.80 -3.16
C GLY A 14 6.54 0.49 -3.20
N LEU A 15 6.83 1.48 -2.35
CA LEU A 15 6.09 2.73 -2.25
C LEU A 15 6.65 3.77 -3.24
N GLY A 16 5.84 4.17 -4.23
CA GLY A 16 6.21 5.25 -5.15
C GLY A 16 5.87 6.64 -4.62
N ARG A 17 4.60 6.85 -4.28
CA ARG A 17 4.07 8.12 -3.77
C ARG A 17 2.96 7.83 -2.76
N MET A 18 2.81 8.70 -1.77
CA MET A 18 1.76 8.65 -0.77
C MET A 18 1.18 10.05 -0.61
N THR A 19 -0.11 10.13 -0.35
CA THR A 19 -0.77 11.41 -0.03
C THR A 19 -0.18 11.98 1.26
N ASP A 20 0.00 13.31 1.29
CA ASP A 20 0.41 14.01 2.51
C ASP A 20 -0.69 13.91 3.59
N SER A 21 -0.28 14.09 4.85
CA SER A 21 -1.18 14.10 6.02
C SER A 21 -1.89 12.78 6.34
N ILE A 22 -1.52 11.66 5.72
CA ILE A 22 -1.98 10.34 6.15
C ILE A 22 -1.39 10.02 7.53
N VAL A 23 -2.24 9.61 8.48
CA VAL A 23 -1.83 9.11 9.80
C VAL A 23 -1.95 7.59 9.90
N ALA A 24 -1.23 7.02 10.85
CA ALA A 24 -1.34 5.59 11.13
C ALA A 24 -2.77 5.25 11.57
N GLY A 25 -3.36 4.22 10.96
CA GLY A 25 -4.75 3.81 11.16
C GLY A 25 -5.72 4.31 10.09
N ASP A 26 -5.32 5.25 9.24
CA ASP A 26 -6.18 5.74 8.17
C ASP A 26 -6.44 4.65 7.13
N GLY A 27 -7.70 4.57 6.68
CA GLY A 27 -8.07 3.81 5.49
C GLY A 27 -7.51 4.49 4.25
N VAL A 28 -6.79 3.75 3.44
CA VAL A 28 -6.14 4.24 2.23
C VAL A 28 -6.54 3.43 1.01
N VAL A 29 -6.49 4.10 -0.14
CA VAL A 29 -6.68 3.50 -1.45
C VAL A 29 -5.32 3.29 -2.09
N VAL A 30 -5.04 2.09 -2.56
CA VAL A 30 -3.78 1.72 -3.20
C VAL A 30 -3.94 1.81 -4.71
N TYR A 31 -3.04 2.56 -5.33
CA TYR A 31 -2.99 2.77 -6.77
C TYR A 31 -1.71 2.21 -7.40
N SER A 32 -1.82 1.81 -8.65
CA SER A 32 -0.68 1.63 -9.54
C SER A 32 -0.03 2.98 -9.86
N ILE A 33 1.21 2.95 -10.36
CA ILE A 33 1.86 4.14 -10.93
C ILE A 33 1.10 4.70 -12.15
N MET A 34 0.27 3.88 -12.79
CA MET A 34 -0.61 4.26 -13.90
C MET A 34 -1.98 4.77 -13.42
N GLU A 35 -2.11 5.11 -12.14
CA GLU A 35 -3.36 5.62 -11.52
C GLU A 35 -4.54 4.62 -11.56
N LEU A 36 -4.25 3.34 -11.79
CA LEU A 36 -5.23 2.27 -11.68
C LEU A 36 -5.48 1.92 -10.22
N HIS A 37 -6.75 1.81 -9.84
CA HIS A 37 -7.15 1.39 -8.50
C HIS A 37 -6.87 -0.11 -8.32
N LEU A 38 -6.03 -0.45 -7.34
CA LEU A 38 -5.63 -1.83 -7.04
C LEU A 38 -6.39 -2.43 -5.85
N GLY A 39 -6.79 -1.59 -4.90
CA GLY A 39 -7.54 -2.03 -3.73
C GLY A 39 -7.42 -1.10 -2.53
N PHE A 40 -7.75 -1.65 -1.36
CA PHE A 40 -7.84 -0.93 -0.09
C PHE A 40 -6.83 -1.45 0.92
N GLY A 41 -6.38 -0.55 1.80
CA GLY A 41 -5.50 -0.89 2.90
C GLY A 41 -5.65 0.05 4.08
N ILE A 42 -4.89 -0.24 5.14
CA ILE A 42 -4.77 0.62 6.32
C ILE A 42 -3.33 1.10 6.41
N ALA A 43 -3.13 2.41 6.52
CA ALA A 43 -1.82 3.00 6.72
C ALA A 43 -1.25 2.60 8.08
N VAL A 44 -0.02 2.09 8.10
CA VAL A 44 0.68 1.72 9.34
C VAL A 44 1.50 2.90 9.85
N LYS A 45 1.90 3.82 8.96
CA LYS A 45 2.81 4.92 9.26
C LYS A 45 2.49 6.18 8.45
N VAL A 46 2.95 7.31 8.97
CA VAL A 46 2.97 8.61 8.29
C VAL A 46 4.05 8.65 7.21
N MET A 47 3.84 9.45 6.16
CA MET A 47 4.77 9.59 5.03
C MET A 47 6.19 10.05 5.43
N GLN A 48 6.33 10.80 6.52
CA GLN A 48 7.64 11.25 7.01
C GLN A 48 8.47 10.12 7.64
N ASP A 49 7.80 9.09 8.17
CA ASP A 49 8.44 7.96 8.84
C ASP A 49 8.58 6.74 7.92
N SER A 50 7.88 6.71 6.78
CA SER A 50 8.10 5.69 5.75
C SER A 50 9.51 5.79 5.17
N ARG A 51 10.02 6.99 4.88
CA ARG A 51 11.37 7.19 4.32
C ARG A 51 12.54 6.78 5.23
N LYS A 52 12.28 6.57 6.53
CA LYS A 52 13.29 6.15 7.51
C LYS A 52 13.29 4.65 7.74
N LEU A 53 12.36 3.92 7.12
CA LEU A 53 12.25 2.48 7.25
C LEU A 53 13.31 1.78 6.39
N ASP A 54 13.66 0.58 6.83
CA ASP A 54 14.30 -0.39 5.94
C ASP A 54 13.34 -0.75 4.79
N SER A 55 13.89 -1.20 3.66
CA SER A 55 13.11 -1.51 2.45
C SER A 55 12.01 -2.57 2.69
N ASN A 56 12.19 -3.43 3.71
CA ASN A 56 11.20 -4.41 4.15
C ASN A 56 10.17 -3.88 5.17
N GLY A 57 10.20 -2.59 5.50
CA GLY A 57 9.27 -1.94 6.40
C GLY A 57 7.87 -1.88 5.81
N ILE A 58 6.86 -2.26 6.58
CA ILE A 58 5.46 -2.23 6.13
C ILE A 58 4.93 -0.80 6.23
N VAL A 59 4.37 -0.29 5.13
CA VAL A 59 3.77 1.06 5.08
C VAL A 59 2.24 0.99 5.05
N VAL A 60 1.66 0.07 4.27
CA VAL A 60 0.21 -0.13 4.18
C VAL A 60 -0.10 -1.61 4.34
N ARG A 61 -0.97 -1.94 5.30
CA ARG A 61 -1.52 -3.29 5.41
C ARG A 61 -2.63 -3.49 4.41
N HIS A 62 -2.52 -4.58 3.65
CA HIS A 62 -3.54 -5.03 2.71
C HIS A 62 -4.86 -5.31 3.44
N GLN A 63 -5.99 -4.92 2.85
CA GLN A 63 -7.34 -5.26 3.32
C GLN A 63 -8.17 -5.92 2.23
N ALA A 64 -8.09 -5.42 0.99
CA ALA A 64 -8.75 -6.01 -0.17
C ALA A 64 -8.01 -5.58 -1.45
N ASP A 65 -7.96 -6.46 -2.45
CA ASP A 65 -7.36 -6.17 -3.75
C ASP A 65 -8.19 -6.73 -4.91
N VAL A 66 -8.09 -6.09 -6.08
CA VAL A 66 -8.85 -6.52 -7.27
C VAL A 66 -8.39 -7.86 -7.86
N GLY A 67 -7.21 -8.32 -7.49
CA GLY A 67 -6.70 -9.63 -7.88
C GLY A 67 -7.50 -10.78 -7.27
N GLU A 68 -8.27 -10.56 -6.20
CA GLU A 68 -9.21 -11.57 -5.65
C GLU A 68 -10.26 -12.00 -6.68
N TYR A 69 -10.65 -11.11 -7.61
CA TYR A 69 -11.60 -11.43 -8.67
C TYR A 69 -10.98 -12.24 -9.83
N LEU A 70 -9.66 -12.27 -9.93
CA LEU A 70 -8.92 -12.91 -11.02
C LEU A 70 -8.24 -14.22 -10.60
N ARG A 71 -8.08 -14.42 -9.29
CA ARG A 71 -7.51 -15.62 -8.69
C ARG A 71 -8.64 -16.61 -8.38
N MET A 72 -9.18 -17.22 -9.43
CA MET A 72 -10.02 -18.43 -9.31
C MET A 72 -9.16 -19.65 -8.98
#